data_AF-A0A6A3TZ21-F1
#
_entry.id   AF-A0A6A3TZ21-F1
#
_cell.length_a   1.000
_cell.length_b   1.000
_cell.length_c   1.000
_cell.angle_alpha   90.00
_cell.angle_beta   90.00
_cell.angle_gamma   90.00
#
_symmetry.space_group_name_H-M   'P 1'
#
loop_
_entity.id
_entity.type
_entity.pdbx_description
1 polymer ?
#
loop_
_entity_poly.entity_id
_entity_poly.type
_entity_poly.pdbx_seq_one_letter_code
_entity_poly.pdbx_strand_id
1 'polypeptide(L)'
;MNGYADAAKEAKRYHFIAPVLIMLCNLFDDFVLTRGKTKICIVEAKRNDFDQGKAQALVGCEAVADREGVYVVYGIVTDFIKWQLYRSGENTIVMDSCTIGGNANKKSRKSYAVIE
;
A
#
# COMPACT_ATOMS: atom_id res chain seq x y z
N MET A 1 -22.08 15.02 8.76
CA MET A 1 -21.85 14.01 7.69
C MET A 1 -21.34 14.74 6.46
N ASN A 2 -20.02 14.73 6.20
CA ASN A 2 -19.40 15.35 5.01
C ASN A 2 -18.27 14.52 4.36
N GLY A 3 -17.80 13.47 5.03
CA GLY A 3 -16.62 12.72 4.59
C GLY A 3 -16.75 12.00 3.24
N TYR A 4 -17.97 11.76 2.73
CA TYR A 4 -18.17 11.09 1.43
C TYR A 4 -17.87 12.01 0.25
N ALA A 5 -18.24 13.29 0.33
CA ALA A 5 -17.94 14.27 -0.72
C ALA A 5 -16.45 14.62 -0.75
N ASP A 6 -15.81 14.63 0.42
CA ASP A 6 -14.39 14.89 0.57
C ASP A 6 -13.55 13.70 0.06
N ALA A 7 -13.92 12.46 0.40
CA ALA A 7 -13.27 11.25 -0.12
C ALA A 7 -13.43 11.13 -1.65
N ALA A 8 -14.58 11.50 -2.22
CA ALA A 8 -14.80 11.51 -3.66
C ALA A 8 -13.98 12.60 -4.38
N LYS A 9 -13.75 13.75 -3.74
CA LYS A 9 -12.84 14.79 -4.25
C LYS A 9 -11.37 14.35 -4.16
N GLU A 10 -10.97 13.66 -3.10
CA GLU A 10 -9.63 13.07 -2.97
C GLU A 10 -9.41 11.95 -4.00
N ALA A 11 -10.39 11.07 -4.22
CA ALA A 11 -10.37 10.03 -5.26
C ALA A 11 -10.08 10.60 -6.67
N LYS A 12 -10.63 11.79 -6.99
CA LYS A 12 -10.33 12.52 -8.24
C LYS A 12 -8.90 13.05 -8.31
N ARG A 13 -8.25 13.29 -7.17
CA ARG A 13 -6.85 13.74 -7.09
C ARG A 13 -5.87 12.58 -7.31
N TYR A 14 -6.23 11.36 -6.91
CA TYR A 14 -5.46 10.14 -7.20
C TYR A 14 -5.47 9.72 -8.67
N HIS A 15 -6.42 10.22 -9.48
CA HIS A 15 -6.47 9.95 -10.92
C HIS A 15 -5.20 10.39 -11.67
N PHE A 16 -4.45 11.34 -11.12
CA PHE A 16 -3.20 11.82 -11.73
C PHE A 16 -1.97 11.00 -11.34
N ILE A 17 -1.99 10.37 -10.15
CA ILE A 17 -0.84 9.58 -9.67
C ILE A 17 -0.93 8.12 -10.10
N ALA A 18 -2.15 7.59 -10.31
CA ALA A 18 -2.35 6.21 -10.74
C ALA A 18 -1.60 5.86 -12.05
N PRO A 19 -1.60 6.70 -13.12
CA PRO A 19 -0.82 6.42 -14.33
C PRO A 19 0.69 6.37 -14.10
N VAL A 20 1.21 7.21 -13.20
CA VAL A 20 2.63 7.23 -12.84
C VAL A 20 3.00 5.97 -12.04
N LEU A 21 2.14 5.56 -11.10
CA LEU A 21 2.34 4.31 -10.35
C LEU A 21 2.26 3.08 -11.26
N ILE A 22 1.30 3.05 -12.20
CA ILE A 22 1.19 1.98 -13.21
C ILE A 22 2.45 1.93 -14.08
N MET A 23 2.96 3.08 -14.54
CA MET A 23 4.19 3.13 -15.33
C MET A 23 5.38 2.59 -14.54
N LEU A 24 5.54 3.00 -13.27
CA LEU A 24 6.64 2.57 -12.43
C LEU A 24 6.58 1.07 -12.11
N CYS A 25 5.40 0.54 -11.78
CA CYS A 25 5.20 -0.90 -11.54
C CYS A 25 5.47 -1.76 -12.79
N ASN A 26 5.20 -1.23 -13.98
CA ASN A 26 5.54 -1.92 -15.24
C ASN A 26 7.06 -1.91 -15.52
N LEU A 27 7.79 -0.91 -15.00
CA LEU A 27 9.22 -0.73 -15.28
C LEU A 27 10.11 -1.36 -14.19
N PHE A 28 9.63 -1.44 -12.95
CA PHE A 28 10.37 -1.94 -11.79
C PHE A 28 9.54 -2.98 -11.03
N ASP A 29 10.19 -4.04 -10.53
CA ASP A 29 9.53 -5.06 -9.73
C ASP A 29 9.10 -4.54 -8.34
N ASP A 30 9.87 -3.59 -7.80
CA ASP A 30 9.61 -2.90 -6.55
C ASP A 30 10.21 -1.48 -6.57
N PHE A 31 9.55 -0.53 -5.90
CA PHE A 31 10.13 0.80 -5.69
C PHE A 31 9.64 1.43 -4.39
N VAL A 32 10.42 2.39 -3.89
CA VAL A 32 10.16 3.06 -2.61
C VAL A 32 9.86 4.54 -2.84
N LEU A 33 8.66 4.98 -2.48
CA LEU A 33 8.35 6.40 -2.36
C LEU A 33 8.85 6.94 -1.03
N THR A 34 9.60 8.03 -1.08
CA THR A 34 10.11 8.71 0.11
C THR A 34 9.50 10.10 0.23
N ARG A 35 8.95 10.43 1.40
CA ARG A 35 8.54 11.79 1.77
C ARG A 35 9.01 12.10 3.19
N GLY A 36 10.11 12.85 3.30
CA GLY A 36 10.78 13.04 4.58
C GLY A 36 11.20 11.70 5.18
N LYS A 37 10.77 11.41 6.41
CA LYS A 37 11.00 10.11 7.08
C LYS A 37 10.03 9.00 6.67
N THR A 38 8.98 9.33 5.92
CA THR A 38 7.99 8.33 5.48
C THR A 38 8.53 7.56 4.29
N LYS A 39 8.55 6.23 4.40
CA LYS A 39 8.96 5.30 3.36
C LYS A 39 7.77 4.42 2.98
N ILE A 40 7.52 4.26 1.69
CA ILE A 40 6.43 3.44 1.17
C ILE A 40 6.97 2.52 0.08
N CYS A 41 7.02 1.21 0.35
CA CYS A 41 7.33 0.18 -0.63
C CYS A 41 6.07 -0.12 -1.45
N ILE A 42 6.17 -0.07 -2.78
CA ILE A 42 5.06 -0.36 -3.68
C ILE A 42 5.41 -1.57 -4.52
N VAL A 43 4.48 -2.53 -4.55
CA VAL A 43 4.59 -3.79 -5.29
C VAL A 43 3.32 -4.02 -6.10
N GLU A 44 3.48 -4.41 -7.35
CA GLU A 44 2.36 -4.87 -8.18
C GLU A 44 2.06 -6.35 -7.89
N ALA A 45 0.79 -6.68 -7.67
CA ALA A 45 0.32 -8.06 -7.57
C ALA A 45 0.28 -8.73 -8.95
N LYS A 46 1.44 -9.14 -9.45
CA LYS A 46 1.55 -9.81 -10.75
C LYS A 46 0.70 -11.08 -10.76
N ARG A 47 -0.05 -11.31 -11.85
CA ARG A 47 -0.94 -12.47 -12.02
C ARG A 47 -2.02 -12.59 -10.92
N ASN A 48 -2.40 -11.48 -10.29
CA ASN A 48 -3.32 -11.43 -9.14
C ASN A 48 -2.85 -12.20 -7.90
N ASP A 49 -1.53 -12.46 -7.78
CA ASP A 49 -0.95 -13.11 -6.60
C ASP A 49 -0.62 -12.07 -5.52
N PHE A 50 -1.64 -11.71 -4.74
CA PHE A 50 -1.49 -10.75 -3.64
C PHE A 50 -0.67 -11.29 -2.47
N ASP A 51 -0.58 -12.62 -2.31
CA ASP A 51 0.22 -13.21 -1.22
C ASP A 51 1.71 -13.11 -1.55
N GLN A 52 2.08 -13.38 -2.81
CA GLN A 52 3.43 -13.10 -3.30
C GLN A 52 3.77 -11.61 -3.17
N GLY A 53 2.88 -10.74 -3.65
CA GLY A 53 3.07 -9.28 -3.55
C GLY A 53 3.20 -8.80 -2.10
N LYS A 54 2.43 -9.37 -1.18
CA LYS A 54 2.52 -9.09 0.27
C LYS A 54 3.88 -9.51 0.83
N ALA A 55 4.35 -10.71 0.52
CA ALA A 55 5.64 -11.18 1.00
C ALA A 55 6.78 -10.25 0.52
N GLN A 56 6.76 -9.86 -0.75
CA GLN A 56 7.72 -8.91 -1.33
C GLN A 56 7.63 -7.54 -0.64
N ALA A 57 6.42 -7.00 -0.47
CA ALA A 57 6.23 -5.69 0.16
C ALA A 57 6.72 -5.67 1.60
N LEU A 58 6.46 -6.72 2.39
CA LEU A 58 6.90 -6.80 3.79
C LEU A 58 8.42 -6.99 3.91
N VAL A 59 9.03 -7.85 3.10
CA VAL A 59 10.50 -8.00 3.06
C VAL A 59 11.16 -6.69 2.64
N GLY A 60 10.59 -5.99 1.65
CA GLY A 60 11.04 -4.66 1.25
C GLY A 60 10.90 -3.62 2.37
N CYS A 61 9.84 -3.69 3.17
CA CYS A 61 9.66 -2.81 4.32
C CYS A 61 10.78 -2.99 5.36
N GLU A 62 11.10 -4.24 5.72
CA GLU A 62 12.18 -4.54 6.67
C GLU A 62 13.55 -4.09 6.13
N ALA A 63 13.86 -4.40 4.87
CA ALA A 63 15.12 -3.99 4.24
C ALA A 63 15.30 -2.46 4.21
N VAL A 64 14.20 -1.71 3.99
CA VAL A 64 14.20 -0.25 4.02
C VAL A 64 14.32 0.28 5.46
N ALA A 65 13.67 -0.35 6.42
CA ALA A 65 13.77 -0.01 7.84
C ALA A 65 15.23 -0.09 8.32
N ASP A 66 15.90 -1.21 8.03
CA ASP A 66 17.30 -1.45 8.38
C ASP A 66 18.24 -0.45 7.73
N ARG A 67 18.07 -0.20 6.43
CA ARG A 67 18.93 0.70 5.66
C ARG A 67 18.81 2.15 6.10
N GLU A 68 17.60 2.61 6.38
CA GLU A 68 17.29 4.02 6.60
C GLU A 68 17.17 4.36 8.10
N GLY A 69 17.26 3.37 8.99
CA GLY A 69 17.09 3.54 10.43
C GLY A 69 15.70 4.03 10.82
N VAL A 70 14.66 3.56 10.12
CA VAL A 70 13.27 3.96 10.36
C VAL A 70 12.46 2.80 10.94
N TYR A 71 11.69 3.08 11.98
CA TYR A 71 10.89 2.07 12.70
C TYR A 71 9.55 1.75 12.05
N VAL A 72 9.12 2.53 11.05
CA VAL A 72 7.83 2.37 10.38
C VAL A 72 8.00 2.55 8.89
N VAL A 73 7.68 1.49 8.15
CA VAL A 73 7.64 1.49 6.68
C VAL A 73 6.27 1.01 6.22
N TYR A 74 5.73 1.66 5.21
CA TYR A 74 4.44 1.31 4.64
C TYR A 74 4.64 0.43 3.41
N GLY A 75 3.79 -0.56 3.22
CA GLY A 75 3.75 -1.40 2.02
C GLY A 75 2.45 -1.18 1.26
N ILE A 76 2.49 -1.19 -0.07
CA ILE A 76 1.30 -1.19 -0.92
C ILE A 76 1.43 -2.36 -1.88
N VAL A 77 0.40 -3.20 -1.92
CA VAL A 77 0.25 -4.25 -2.92
C VAL A 77 -1.01 -3.96 -3.73
N THR A 78 -0.88 -3.89 -5.06
CA THR A 78 -1.99 -3.48 -5.93
C THR A 78 -2.01 -4.20 -7.27
N ASP A 79 -3.21 -4.51 -7.76
CA ASP A 79 -3.48 -4.89 -9.17
C ASP A 79 -4.14 -3.73 -9.94
N PHE A 80 -4.02 -2.51 -9.39
CA PHE A 80 -4.67 -1.27 -9.82
C PHE A 80 -6.19 -1.20 -9.61
N ILE A 81 -6.84 -2.30 -9.21
CA ILE A 81 -8.26 -2.34 -8.85
C ILE A 81 -8.42 -2.43 -7.33
N LYS A 82 -7.74 -3.39 -6.70
CA LYS A 82 -7.67 -3.63 -5.26
C LYS A 82 -6.30 -3.19 -4.75
N TRP A 83 -6.32 -2.48 -3.63
CA TRP A 83 -5.14 -1.96 -2.95
C TRP A 83 -5.12 -2.53 -1.54
N GLN A 84 -4.02 -3.19 -1.17
CA GLN A 84 -3.74 -3.61 0.19
C GLN A 84 -2.62 -2.73 0.74
N LEU A 85 -2.93 -2.04 1.84
CA LEU A 85 -2.02 -1.13 2.51
C LEU A 85 -1.53 -1.79 3.79
N TYR A 86 -0.22 -1.85 3.94
CA TYR A 86 0.46 -2.42 5.09
C TYR A 86 1.20 -1.30 5.83
N ARG A 87 1.20 -1.38 7.15
CA ARG A 87 2.09 -0.62 8.02
C ARG A 87 2.93 -1.63 8.80
N SER A 88 4.18 -1.80 8.41
CA SER A 88 5.17 -2.53 9.21
C SER A 88 5.73 -1.59 10.27
N GLY A 89 5.74 -2.03 11.52
CA GLY A 89 6.42 -1.35 12.61
C GLY A 89 6.89 -2.36 13.64
N GLU A 90 7.61 -1.89 14.66
CA GLU A 90 8.44 -2.68 15.60
C GLU A 90 8.01 -4.15 15.77
N ASN A 91 6.78 -4.46 16.19
CA ASN A 91 6.30 -5.85 16.32
C ASN A 91 4.92 -6.11 15.68
N THR A 92 4.42 -5.19 14.85
CA THR A 92 3.06 -5.31 14.32
C THR A 92 2.97 -4.91 12.87
N ILE A 93 2.27 -5.75 12.11
CA ILE A 93 1.84 -5.43 10.76
C ILE A 93 0.34 -5.15 10.80
N VAL A 94 -0.04 -3.93 10.45
CA VAL A 94 -1.44 -3.54 10.27
C VAL A 94 -1.76 -3.53 8.79
N MET A 95 -2.84 -4.19 8.39
CA MET A 95 -3.32 -4.20 7.01
C MET A 95 -4.69 -3.54 6.89
N ASP A 96 -4.83 -2.67 5.89
CA ASP A 96 -6.08 -2.11 5.39
C ASP A 96 -6.23 -2.45 3.90
N SER A 97 -7.45 -2.41 3.36
CA SER A 97 -7.66 -2.63 1.92
C SER A 97 -8.82 -1.83 1.37
N CYS A 98 -8.69 -1.39 0.12
CA CYS A 98 -9.75 -0.74 -0.63
C CYS A 98 -9.83 -1.28 -2.07
N THR A 99 -10.98 -1.07 -2.72
CA THR A 99 -11.22 -1.52 -4.10
C THR A 99 -11.93 -0.43 -4.87
N ILE A 100 -11.39 -0.08 -6.04
CA ILE A 100 -11.99 0.89 -6.94
C ILE A 100 -13.26 0.26 -7.55
N GLY A 101 -14.40 0.97 -7.47
CA GLY A 101 -15.70 0.51 -7.99
C GLY A 101 -16.51 -0.36 -7.02
N GLY A 102 -16.02 -0.64 -5.82
CA GLY A 102 -16.79 -1.34 -4.79
C GLY A 102 -17.87 -0.44 -4.16
N ASN A 103 -19.08 -0.97 -3.99
CA ASN A 103 -20.15 -0.29 -3.27
C ASN A 103 -19.64 0.07 -1.85
N ALA A 104 -19.70 1.36 -1.47
CA ALA A 104 -19.07 1.93 -0.26
C ALA A 104 -19.59 1.38 1.08
N ASN A 105 -20.37 0.30 1.06
CA ASN A 105 -21.05 -0.29 2.21
C ASN A 105 -20.33 -1.53 2.77
N LYS A 106 -19.14 -1.89 2.27
CA LYS A 106 -18.30 -2.92 2.89
C LYS A 106 -17.29 -2.26 3.84
N LYS A 107 -17.49 -2.44 5.15
CA LYS A 107 -16.53 -2.03 6.18
C LYS A 107 -15.12 -2.50 5.79
N SER A 108 -14.15 -1.59 5.73
CA SER A 108 -12.74 -1.94 5.68
C SER A 108 -12.44 -2.91 6.83
N ARG A 109 -11.89 -4.08 6.49
CA ARG A 109 -11.44 -5.07 7.47
C ARG A 109 -9.99 -4.77 7.79
N LYS A 110 -9.75 -4.15 8.95
CA LYS A 110 -8.41 -4.06 9.52
C LYS A 110 -7.97 -5.42 10.00
N SER A 111 -6.83 -5.88 9.51
CA SER A 111 -6.23 -7.14 9.93
C SER A 111 -4.90 -6.84 10.61
N TYR A 112 -4.62 -7.54 11.70
CA TYR A 112 -3.41 -7.35 12.50
C TYR A 112 -2.62 -8.65 12.51
N ALA A 113 -1.32 -8.56 12.28
CA ALA A 113 -0.38 -9.64 12.53
C ALA A 113 0.68 -9.15 13.53
N VAL A 114 1.01 -9.99 14.50
CA VAL A 114 2.13 -9.77 15.42
C VAL A 114 3.32 -10.54 14.85
N ILE A 115 4.48 -9.90 14.84
CA ILE A 115 5.74 -10.54 14.49
C ILE A 115 6.32 -11.05 15.82
N GLU A 116 6.39 -12.37 16.00
CA GLU A 116 7.02 -13.03 17.16
C GLU A 116 8.52 -13.25 16.95
#